data_AF-A0A2N5KHR9-F1
#
_entry.id   AF-A0A2N5KHR9-F1
#
_cell.length_a   1.000
_cell.length_b   1.000
_cell.length_c   1.000
_cell.angle_alpha   90.00
_cell.angle_beta   90.00
_cell.angle_gamma   90.00
#
_symmetry.space_group_name_H-M   'P 1'
#
loop_
_entity.id
_entity.type
_entity.pdbx_description
1 polymer ?
#
loop_
_entity_poly.entity_id
_entity_poly.type
_entity_poly.pdbx_seq_one_letter_code
_entity_poly.pdbx_strand_id
1 'polypeptide(L)' 'MITPRVLARLTEKKARLDRLRPLPAAAVRRLESQLAVEWTYNSNAIEGNTLTLRETQLILETGLTIGG' A
#
# COMPACT_ATOMS: atom_id res chain seq x y z
N MET A 1 14.77 13.10 10.64
CA MET A 1 15.87 12.13 10.77
C MET A 1 15.35 10.87 11.45
N ILE A 2 15.59 9.68 10.90
CA ILE A 2 15.22 8.42 11.55
C ILE A 2 16.17 8.18 12.74
N THR A 3 15.63 7.95 13.94
CA THR A 3 16.46 7.75 15.14
C THR A 3 17.04 6.33 15.17
N PRO A 4 18.19 6.10 15.83
CA PRO A 4 18.78 4.77 15.98
C PRO A 4 17.81 3.74 16.58
N ARG A 5 16.96 4.17 17.52
CA ARG A 5 15.90 3.35 18.13
C ARG A 5 14.86 2.91 17.09
N VAL A 6 14.41 3.81 16.21
CA VAL A 6 13.44 3.47 15.16
C VAL A 6 14.07 2.54 14.13
N LEU A 7 15.31 2.81 13.72
CA LEU A 7 16.04 1.95 12.79
C LEU A 7 16.18 0.53 13.33
N ALA A 8 16.59 0.36 14.59
CA ALA A 8 16.70 -0.97 15.20
C ALA A 8 15.36 -1.72 15.20
N ARG A 9 14.25 -1.04 15.52
CA ARG A 9 12.90 -1.63 15.49
C ARG A 9 12.47 -2.03 14.08
N LEU A 10 12.80 -1.24 13.05
CA LEU A 10 12.49 -1.57 11.67
C LEU A 10 13.26 -2.81 11.20
N THR A 11 14.56 -2.85 11.50
CA THR A 11 15.42 -4.00 11.17
C THR A 11 14.93 -5.28 11.83
N GLU A 12 14.57 -5.24 13.11
CA GLU A 12 14.03 -6.40 13.83
C GLU A 12 12.72 -6.90 13.21
N LYS A 13 11.78 -5.98 12.93
CA LYS A 13 10.49 -6.33 12.31
C LYS A 13 10.67 -6.92 10.91
N LYS A 14 11.57 -6.34 10.11
CA LYS A 14 11.90 -6.86 8.78
C LYS A 14 12.48 -8.26 8.87
N ALA A 15 13.46 -8.49 9.76
CA ALA A 15 14.05 -9.80 9.94
C ALA A 15 13.01 -10.85 10.37
N ARG A 16 12.08 -10.49 11.26
CA ARG A 16 10.98 -11.38 11.65
C ARG A 16 10.04 -11.69 10.49
N LEU A 17 9.69 -10.70 9.67
CA LEU A 17 8.84 -10.89 8.49
C LEU A 17 9.52 -11.77 7.44
N ASP A 18 10.80 -11.55 7.17
CA ASP A 18 11.55 -12.29 6.16
C ASP A 18 11.66 -13.79 6.51
N ARG A 19 11.70 -14.14 7.81
CA ARG A 19 11.65 -15.53 8.29
C ARG A 19 10.30 -16.22 8.07
N LEU A 20 9.22 -15.48 7.83
CA LEU A 20 7.89 -16.05 7.57
C LEU A 20 7.67 -16.39 6.09
N ARG A 21 8.66 -16.15 5.23
CA ARG A 21 8.59 -16.49 3.80
C ARG A 21 8.90 -17.98 3.57
N PRO A 22 8.29 -18.63 2.55
CA PRO A 22 7.34 -18.06 1.61
C PRO A 22 5.95 -17.88 2.23
N LEU A 23 5.31 -16.74 1.93
CA LEU A 23 3.93 -16.47 2.33
C LEU A 23 2.96 -17.18 1.39
N PRO A 24 1.74 -17.53 1.83
CA PRO A 24 0.73 -18.11 0.95
C PRO A 24 0.45 -17.21 -0.26
N ALA A 25 0.51 -17.77 -1.47
CA ALA A 25 0.37 -17.00 -2.72
C ALA A 25 -0.94 -16.20 -2.80
N ALA A 26 -2.04 -16.75 -2.27
CA ALA A 26 -3.32 -16.03 -2.20
C ALA A 26 -3.25 -14.79 -1.29
N ALA A 27 -2.53 -14.88 -0.17
CA ALA A 27 -2.33 -13.74 0.73
C ALA A 27 -1.44 -12.67 0.08
N VAL A 28 -0.38 -13.08 -0.62
CA VAL A 28 0.49 -12.16 -1.38
C VAL A 28 -0.30 -11.40 -2.44
N ARG A 29 -1.06 -12.10 -3.29
CA ARG A 29 -1.88 -11.45 -4.33
C ARG A 29 -2.88 -10.45 -3.75
N ARG A 30 -3.53 -10.80 -2.64
CA ARG A 30 -4.47 -9.88 -1.95
C ARG A 30 -3.75 -8.65 -1.40
N LEU A 31 -2.56 -8.81 -0.83
CA LEU A 31 -1.77 -7.68 -0.33
C LEU A 31 -1.31 -6.78 -1.47
N GLU A 32 -0.86 -7.35 -2.59
CA GLU A 32 -0.46 -6.60 -3.78
C GLU A 32 -1.62 -5.75 -4.33
N SER A 33 -2.82 -6.33 -4.46
CA SER A 33 -3.99 -5.58 -4.94
C SER A 33 -4.39 -4.44 -3.99
N GLN A 34 -4.36 -4.68 -2.68
CA GLN A 34 -4.66 -3.65 -1.67
C GLN A 34 -3.63 -2.52 -1.69
N LEU A 35 -2.34 -2.87 -1.74
CA LEU A 35 -1.25 -1.90 -1.77
C LEU A 35 -1.28 -1.05 -3.05
N ALA A 36 -1.68 -1.60 -4.19
CA ALA A 36 -1.81 -0.83 -5.42
C ALA A 36 -2.84 0.30 -5.28
N VAL A 37 -4.02 -0.01 -4.71
CA VAL A 37 -5.08 0.98 -4.46
C VAL A 37 -4.61 2.04 -3.47
N GLU A 38 -4.04 1.63 -2.35
CA GLU A 38 -3.52 2.55 -1.33
C GLU A 38 -2.40 3.42 -1.88
N TRP A 39 -1.51 2.88 -2.71
CA TRP A 39 -0.42 3.63 -3.34
C TRP A 39 -0.97 4.75 -4.22
N THR A 40 -1.91 4.44 -5.13
CA THR A 40 -2.53 5.43 -6.01
C THR A 40 -3.27 6.50 -5.21
N TYR A 41 -4.05 6.09 -4.22
CA TYR A 41 -4.79 7.03 -3.37
C TYR A 41 -3.83 7.98 -2.62
N ASN A 42 -2.83 7.44 -1.92
CA ASN A 42 -1.94 8.26 -1.09
C ASN A 42 -1.04 9.17 -1.94
N SER A 43 -0.53 8.69 -3.08
CA SER A 43 0.29 9.51 -3.97
C SER A 43 -0.51 10.69 -4.51
N ASN A 44 -1.72 10.43 -5.02
CA ASN A 44 -2.57 11.47 -5.57
C ASN A 44 -3.07 12.44 -4.48
N ALA A 45 -3.35 11.94 -3.27
CA ALA A 45 -3.77 12.78 -2.15
C ALA A 45 -2.67 13.75 -1.70
N ILE A 46 -1.39 13.36 -1.76
CA ILE A 46 -0.26 14.26 -1.51
C ILE A 46 -0.23 15.41 -2.53
N GLU A 47 -0.63 15.14 -3.77
CA GLU A 47 -0.72 16.11 -4.86
C GLU A 47 -2.01 16.95 -4.80
N GLY A 48 -2.89 16.71 -3.81
CA GLY A 48 -4.11 17.47 -3.60
C GLY A 48 -5.37 16.85 -4.22
N ASN A 49 -5.31 15.60 -4.69
CA ASN A 49 -6.49 14.88 -5.14
C ASN A 49 -7.42 14.58 -3.95
N THR A 50 -8.74 14.78 -4.14
CA THR A 50 -9.77 14.62 -3.10
C THR A 50 -10.54 13.30 -3.19
N LEU A 51 -10.21 12.44 -4.17
CA LEU A 51 -10.82 11.13 -4.29
C LEU A 51 -10.61 10.32 -3.03
N THR A 52 -11.66 9.70 -2.54
CA THR A 52 -11.59 8.75 -1.44
C THR A 52 -10.89 7.46 -1.86
N LEU A 53 -10.44 6.68 -0.88
CA LEU A 53 -9.85 5.36 -1.14
C LEU A 53 -10.81 4.45 -1.94
N ARG A 54 -12.11 4.55 -1.66
CA ARG A 54 -13.14 3.72 -2.31
C ARG A 54 -13.40 4.15 -3.75
N GLU A 55 -13.41 5.45 -4.03
CA GLU A 55 -13.50 5.98 -5.39
C GLU A 55 -12.25 5.60 -6.20
N THR A 56 -11.07 5.71 -5.58
CA THR A 56 -9.80 5.28 -6.20
C THR A 56 -9.82 3.79 -6.53
N GLN A 57 -10.30 2.96 -5.61
CA GLN A 57 -10.47 1.52 -5.84
C GLN A 57 -11.42 1.24 -7.01
N LEU A 58 -12.59 1.90 -7.03
CA LEU A 58 -13.58 1.73 -8.08
C LEU A 58 -13.00 2.06 -9.47
N ILE A 59 -12.28 3.18 -9.58
CA ILE A 59 -11.61 3.60 -10.82
C ILE A 59 -10.60 2.56 -11.29
N LEU A 60 -9.75 2.05 -10.39
CA LEU A 60 -8.72 1.05 -10.72
C LEU A 60 -9.32 -0.30 -11.13
N GLU A 61 -10.41 -0.72 -10.51
CA GLU A 61 -11.05 -2.02 -10.78
C GLU A 61 -11.92 -2.02 -12.04
N THR A 62 -12.60 -0.90 -12.33
CA THR A 62 -13.56 -0.81 -13.43
C THR A 62 -13.04 -0.07 -14.66
N GLY A 63 -11.94 0.66 -14.51
CA GLY A 63 -11.46 1.59 -15.54
C GLY A 63 -12.38 2.80 -15.75
N LEU A 64 -13.37 3.03 -14.86
CA LEU A 64 -14.20 4.24 -14.92
C LEU A 64 -13.31 5.46 -14.69
N THR A 65 -13.27 6.38 -15.65
CA THR A 65 -12.76 7.73 -15.41
C THR A 65 -13.85 8.54 -14.71
N ILE A 66 -13.56 9.14 -13.56
CA ILE A 66 -14.44 10.16 -12.97
C ILE A 66 -14.26 11.41 -13.83
N GLY A 67 -15.28 11.75 -14.61
CA GLY A 67 -15.30 12.93 -15.46
C GLY A 67 -15.27 14.20 -14.62
N GLY A 68 -14.41 15.14 -15.03
CA GLY A 68 -14.56 16.57 -14.76
C GLY A 68 -15.29 17.22 -15.91
#